data_AF-A0A6B2L2C5-F1
#
_entry.id   AF-A0A6B2L2C5-F1
#
_cell.length_a   1.000
_cell.length_b   1.000
_cell.length_c   1.000
_cell.angle_alpha   90.00
_cell.angle_beta   90.00
_cell.angle_gamma   90.00
#
_symmetry.space_group_name_H-M   'P 1'
#
loop_
_entity.id
_entity.type
_entity.pdbx_description
1 polymer ?
#
loop_
_entity_poly.entity_id
_entity_poly.type
_entity_poly.pdbx_seq_one_letter_code
_entity_poly.pdbx_strand_id
1 'polypeptide(L)'
;MGHIDSGKTSLCGALSTILSTAALDKNPQSQERGITLDLQFSAMETDRFLFTFADCPGHASLIRTIIGGAQIIDMVLLVIDITKGIQTQTAEGLVIAGITVSKMLVVLNKLDLIPVGERDKKIPRVLAGIRKALEKTPFGDAPMVTFSAKEKLEGNVAELVSNMEKIGTYIVEKRNKEKEIKSSQSLLYLVDHCFPIKGKGTVITGTVLRGKVSVNDNIFIPNLALEKKVKSIQMFKKPIQTAYPGDRVGVLVTQFDSKLLERGIVCEKGTVPELTHAIVKINKISFYKLPIKSGAKFHVTVGHNTVMATFTFFGNEEDVKSPWNPEKEYLYNPNFEKNCEFALVNFETPIFCPLDSILIASKLDIDINANTCRLAFNGTIEKQIEEEKMKNLKIYKIKTKIGIVDRVLTNDTLLAKNLFNKETNMNLFVNKKISLPTGSQGTIMGSFGKSGKFKVHFPSGFGYPDPKTGPLNQNLTFIIKKYIFDKEKTIHQ
;
A
#
# COMPACT_ATOMS: atom_id res chain seq x y z
N MET A 1 12.10 3.22 -14.40
CA MET A 1 12.39 3.74 -13.04
C MET A 1 13.90 3.75 -12.79
N GLY A 2 14.39 4.53 -11.83
CA GLY A 2 15.83 4.64 -11.52
C GLY A 2 16.22 6.02 -10.97
N HIS A 3 17.44 6.12 -10.44
CA HIS A 3 17.98 7.36 -9.85
C HIS A 3 18.00 8.54 -10.84
N ILE A 4 18.07 9.77 -10.32
CA ILE A 4 18.35 10.97 -11.13
C ILE A 4 19.61 10.72 -11.98
N ASP A 5 19.60 11.17 -13.23
CA ASP A 5 20.70 11.01 -14.19
C ASP A 5 21.14 9.58 -14.51
N SER A 6 20.37 8.54 -14.15
CA SER A 6 20.66 7.18 -14.62
C SER A 6 20.41 6.98 -16.13
N GLY A 7 19.80 7.97 -16.79
CA GLY A 7 19.51 7.99 -18.23
C GLY A 7 18.20 7.31 -18.62
N LYS A 8 17.17 7.39 -17.76
CA LYS A 8 15.81 6.88 -18.04
C LYS A 8 15.22 7.47 -19.33
N THR A 9 15.21 8.80 -19.44
CA THR A 9 14.68 9.52 -20.59
C THR A 9 15.49 9.26 -21.84
N SER A 10 16.83 9.20 -21.73
CA SER A 10 17.72 8.83 -22.84
C SER A 10 17.47 7.40 -23.34
N LEU A 11 17.24 6.45 -22.43
CA LEU A 11 16.88 5.08 -22.77
C LEU A 11 15.52 5.04 -23.51
N CYS A 12 14.51 5.73 -22.98
CA CYS A 12 13.20 5.82 -23.65
C CYS A 12 13.34 6.44 -25.03
N GLY A 13 14.09 7.53 -25.18
CA GLY A 13 14.36 8.17 -26.47
C GLY A 13 15.16 7.30 -27.45
N ALA A 14 16.03 6.43 -26.95
CA ALA A 14 16.77 5.47 -27.78
C ALA A 14 15.89 4.33 -28.30
N LEU A 15 14.91 3.87 -27.52
CA LEU A 15 14.02 2.77 -27.88
C LEU A 15 12.75 3.21 -28.63
N SER A 16 12.28 4.43 -28.41
CA SER A 16 10.97 4.85 -28.92
C SER A 16 10.98 5.10 -30.42
N THR A 17 9.99 4.55 -31.12
CA THR A 17 9.72 4.85 -32.54
C THR A 17 8.55 5.82 -32.69
N ILE A 18 7.67 5.90 -31.68
CA ILE A 18 6.48 6.75 -31.65
C ILE A 18 6.54 7.66 -30.42
N LEU A 19 6.48 8.97 -30.65
CA LEU A 19 6.37 9.97 -29.58
C LEU A 19 4.89 10.34 -29.37
N SER A 20 4.42 10.31 -28.12
CA SER A 20 3.09 10.80 -27.76
C SER A 20 3.04 12.34 -27.82
N THR A 21 1.84 12.92 -27.89
CA THR A 21 1.62 14.38 -27.96
C THR A 21 2.23 15.17 -26.79
N ALA A 22 2.46 14.49 -25.65
CA ALA A 22 3.10 15.01 -24.45
C ALA A 22 4.60 14.63 -24.30
N ALA A 23 5.19 13.97 -25.30
CA ALA A 23 6.56 13.47 -25.20
C ALA A 23 7.59 14.58 -25.46
N LEU A 24 8.65 14.56 -24.63
CA LEU A 24 9.82 15.43 -24.59
C LEU A 24 9.55 16.80 -23.97
N ASP A 25 9.89 16.92 -22.67
CA ASP A 25 10.16 18.15 -21.91
C ASP A 25 9.64 19.47 -22.53
N LYS A 26 8.34 19.57 -22.85
CA LYS A 26 7.76 20.81 -23.38
C LYS A 26 7.50 21.83 -22.26
N ASN A 27 7.61 21.40 -21.00
CA ASN A 27 7.47 22.28 -19.86
C ASN A 27 8.78 23.07 -19.67
N PRO A 28 8.77 24.42 -19.76
CA PRO A 28 9.96 25.26 -19.57
C PRO A 28 10.70 24.96 -18.25
N GLN A 29 9.97 24.63 -17.18
CA GLN A 29 10.58 24.27 -15.88
C GLN A 29 11.32 22.93 -15.89
N SER A 30 10.90 21.97 -16.71
CA SER A 30 11.64 20.71 -16.89
C SER A 30 12.94 20.93 -17.67
N GLN A 31 12.90 21.81 -18.67
CA GLN A 31 14.07 22.18 -19.47
C GLN A 31 15.10 22.97 -18.64
N GLU A 32 14.64 23.95 -17.85
CA GLU A 32 15.51 24.75 -16.97
C GLU A 32 16.17 23.91 -15.88
N ARG A 33 15.47 22.90 -15.34
CA ARG A 33 15.96 22.07 -14.25
C ARG A 33 16.64 20.77 -14.72
N GLY A 34 16.55 20.43 -16.01
CA GLY A 34 17.09 19.18 -16.56
C GLY A 34 16.47 17.90 -15.95
N ILE A 35 15.24 17.96 -15.43
CA ILE A 35 14.57 16.82 -14.78
C ILE A 35 13.14 16.60 -15.31
N THR A 36 12.78 15.34 -15.46
CA THR A 36 11.40 14.90 -15.74
C THR A 36 10.52 15.22 -14.54
N LEU A 37 9.47 16.04 -14.71
CA LEU A 37 8.56 16.46 -13.64
C LEU A 37 7.25 15.64 -13.60
N ASP A 38 6.87 15.03 -14.74
CA ASP A 38 5.65 14.25 -14.90
C ASP A 38 5.90 12.96 -15.71
N LEU A 39 5.01 11.98 -15.64
CA LEU A 39 4.97 10.78 -16.47
C LEU A 39 4.90 11.17 -17.94
N GLN A 40 6.01 10.95 -18.65
CA GLN A 40 6.04 11.10 -20.10
C GLN A 40 5.77 9.75 -20.75
N PHE A 41 4.93 9.76 -21.79
CA PHE A 41 4.58 8.55 -22.51
C PHE A 41 5.20 8.53 -23.91
N SER A 42 5.86 7.44 -24.25
CA SER A 42 6.34 7.14 -25.60
C SER A 42 6.04 5.69 -25.94
N ALA A 43 6.25 5.28 -27.19
CA ALA A 43 5.99 3.90 -27.59
C ALA A 43 7.02 3.38 -28.59
N MET A 44 7.16 2.05 -28.57
CA MET A 44 7.92 1.27 -29.53
C MET A 44 7.03 0.12 -30.02
N GLU A 45 6.92 0.00 -31.32
CA GLU A 45 6.20 -1.09 -31.98
C GLU A 45 7.22 -2.13 -32.47
N THR A 46 6.99 -3.39 -32.11
CA THR A 46 7.65 -4.56 -32.68
C THR A 46 6.62 -5.40 -33.43
N ASP A 47 7.06 -6.43 -34.15
CA ASP A 47 6.15 -7.32 -34.90
C ASP A 47 5.08 -7.98 -34.01
N ARG A 48 5.32 -8.08 -32.70
CA ARG A 48 4.45 -8.77 -31.74
C ARG A 48 3.80 -7.86 -30.72
N PHE A 49 4.42 -6.73 -30.37
CA PHE A 49 4.01 -5.93 -29.24
C PHE A 49 4.07 -4.44 -29.52
N LEU A 50 3.11 -3.72 -28.95
CA LEU A 50 3.17 -2.27 -28.81
C LEU A 50 3.54 -1.93 -27.37
N PHE A 51 4.83 -1.63 -27.15
CA PHE A 51 5.32 -1.21 -25.84
C PHE A 51 5.01 0.27 -25.64
N THR A 52 4.31 0.59 -24.55
CA THR A 52 4.14 1.97 -24.08
C THR A 52 5.08 2.21 -22.91
N PHE A 53 6.04 3.11 -23.07
CA PHE A 53 6.93 3.52 -21.98
C PHE A 53 6.27 4.62 -21.17
N ALA A 54 6.28 4.45 -19.84
CA ALA A 54 5.95 5.48 -18.88
C ALA A 54 7.25 5.94 -18.19
N ASP A 55 7.84 7.04 -18.68
CA ASP A 55 9.06 7.59 -18.09
C ASP A 55 8.73 8.25 -16.76
N CYS A 56 9.19 7.62 -15.68
CA CYS A 56 8.92 8.08 -14.32
C CYS A 56 9.97 9.09 -13.86
N PRO A 57 9.56 10.17 -13.18
CA PRO A 57 10.51 11.13 -12.63
C PRO A 57 11.50 10.45 -11.68
N GLY A 58 12.76 10.86 -11.72
CA GLY A 58 13.82 10.35 -10.83
C GLY A 58 13.91 11.07 -9.49
N HIS A 59 13.37 12.29 -9.41
CA HIS A 59 13.56 13.15 -8.25
C HIS A 59 12.78 12.64 -7.04
N ALA A 60 13.42 12.65 -5.87
CA ALA A 60 12.85 12.09 -4.64
C ALA A 60 11.57 12.81 -4.15
N SER A 61 11.33 14.06 -4.53
CA SER A 61 10.07 14.78 -4.27
C SER A 61 8.88 14.27 -5.09
N LEU A 62 9.13 13.52 -6.17
CA LEU A 62 8.12 13.09 -7.14
C LEU A 62 7.66 11.63 -6.92
N ILE A 63 7.92 11.08 -5.72
CA ILE A 63 7.56 9.71 -5.37
C ILE A 63 6.06 9.41 -5.51
N ARG A 64 5.19 10.41 -5.29
CA ARG A 64 3.73 10.29 -5.49
C ARG A 64 3.40 9.97 -6.96
N THR A 65 4.07 10.65 -7.89
CA THR A 65 3.94 10.41 -9.34
C THR A 65 4.46 9.03 -9.72
N ILE A 66 5.58 8.59 -9.13
CA ILE A 66 6.12 7.24 -9.35
C ILE A 66 5.12 6.18 -8.90
N ILE A 67 4.53 6.32 -7.69
CA ILE A 67 3.56 5.36 -7.17
C ILE A 67 2.32 5.29 -8.08
N GLY A 68 1.76 6.43 -8.47
CA GLY A 68 0.60 6.46 -9.36
C GLY A 68 0.89 5.87 -10.74
N GLY A 69 2.08 6.14 -11.30
CA GLY A 69 2.53 5.55 -12.56
C GLY A 69 2.80 4.05 -12.45
N ALA A 70 3.29 3.57 -11.31
CA ALA A 70 3.62 2.16 -11.12
C ALA A 70 2.38 1.24 -11.15
N GLN A 71 1.18 1.78 -10.95
CA GLN A 71 -0.08 1.02 -11.00
C GLN A 71 -0.60 0.78 -12.43
N ILE A 72 -0.12 1.55 -13.42
CA ILE A 72 -0.46 1.36 -14.84
C ILE A 72 0.60 0.56 -15.61
N ILE A 73 1.63 0.08 -14.92
CA ILE A 73 2.82 -0.53 -15.54
C ILE A 73 2.81 -2.05 -15.34
N ASP A 74 2.97 -2.79 -16.44
CA ASP A 74 3.03 -4.25 -16.42
C ASP A 74 4.43 -4.81 -16.12
N MET A 75 5.48 -4.07 -16.51
CA MET A 75 6.88 -4.41 -16.25
C MET A 75 7.72 -3.17 -15.98
N VAL A 76 8.69 -3.26 -15.07
CA VAL A 76 9.59 -2.14 -14.75
C VAL A 76 10.95 -2.35 -15.42
N LEU A 77 11.38 -1.35 -16.20
CA LEU A 77 12.78 -1.18 -16.56
C LEU A 77 13.48 -0.42 -15.42
N LEU A 78 14.35 -1.10 -14.67
CA LEU A 78 15.15 -0.50 -13.61
C LEU A 78 16.49 -0.04 -14.18
N VAL A 79 16.61 1.26 -14.43
CA VAL A 79 17.80 1.86 -15.06
C VAL A 79 18.80 2.26 -13.99
N ILE A 80 19.97 1.65 -14.04
CA ILE A 80 21.07 1.83 -13.09
C ILE A 80 22.28 2.38 -13.86
N ASP A 81 22.90 3.43 -13.31
CA ASP A 81 24.21 3.88 -13.79
C ASP A 81 25.26 2.83 -13.38
N ILE A 82 25.88 2.17 -14.36
CA ILE A 82 26.83 1.08 -14.12
C ILE A 82 28.05 1.52 -13.29
N THR A 83 28.39 2.80 -13.32
CA THR A 83 29.53 3.35 -12.57
C THR A 83 29.20 3.61 -11.10
N LYS A 84 27.91 3.85 -10.78
CA LYS A 84 27.45 4.23 -9.44
C LYS A 84 26.71 3.10 -8.71
N GLY A 85 26.15 2.13 -9.43
CA GLY A 85 25.37 1.05 -8.85
C GLY A 85 24.04 1.51 -8.22
N ILE A 86 23.58 0.80 -7.18
CA ILE A 86 22.29 1.09 -6.53
C ILE A 86 22.42 2.33 -5.65
N GLN A 87 21.58 3.32 -5.91
CA GLN A 87 21.47 4.56 -5.14
C GLN A 87 20.11 4.63 -4.41
N THR A 88 19.91 5.61 -3.53
CA THR A 88 18.72 5.73 -2.66
C THR A 88 17.39 5.64 -3.42
N GLN A 89 17.25 6.38 -4.52
CA GLN A 89 16.03 6.37 -5.35
C GLN A 89 15.88 5.06 -6.14
N THR A 90 16.98 4.38 -6.47
CA THR A 90 16.93 3.03 -7.07
C THR A 90 16.37 2.04 -6.06
N ALA A 91 16.75 2.14 -4.78
CA ALA A 91 16.20 1.31 -3.72
C ALA A 91 14.71 1.59 -3.46
N GLU A 92 14.28 2.86 -3.39
CA GLU A 92 12.86 3.21 -3.28
C GLU A 92 12.06 2.73 -4.51
N GLY A 93 12.60 2.90 -5.71
CA GLY A 93 11.99 2.41 -6.95
C GLY A 93 11.86 0.89 -6.98
N LEU A 94 12.84 0.15 -6.45
CA LEU A 94 12.79 -1.31 -6.31
C LEU A 94 11.68 -1.73 -5.33
N VAL A 95 11.51 -1.00 -4.21
CA VAL A 95 10.41 -1.25 -3.27
C VAL A 95 9.06 -1.01 -3.93
N ILE A 96 8.88 0.12 -4.62
CA ILE A 96 7.62 0.44 -5.33
C ILE A 96 7.33 -0.64 -6.37
N ALA A 97 8.30 -0.98 -7.21
CA ALA A 97 8.17 -2.02 -8.21
C ALA A 97 7.76 -3.36 -7.58
N GLY A 98 8.35 -3.73 -6.44
CA GLY A 98 8.04 -4.99 -5.74
C GLY A 98 6.62 -5.04 -5.16
N ILE A 99 5.99 -3.89 -4.99
CA ILE A 99 4.60 -3.76 -4.54
C ILE A 99 3.65 -3.77 -5.73
N THR A 100 3.98 -3.08 -6.82
CA THR A 100 3.02 -2.77 -7.89
C THR A 100 3.18 -3.61 -9.14
N VAL A 101 4.33 -4.26 -9.36
CA VAL A 101 4.66 -4.92 -10.63
C VAL A 101 5.20 -6.33 -10.42
N SER A 102 4.89 -7.23 -11.35
CA SER A 102 5.29 -8.64 -11.25
C SER A 102 6.61 -8.98 -11.94
N LYS A 103 7.05 -8.18 -12.91
CA LYS A 103 8.26 -8.42 -13.71
C LYS A 103 9.15 -7.17 -13.78
N MET A 104 10.45 -7.41 -13.76
CA MET A 104 11.48 -6.37 -13.84
C MET A 104 12.55 -6.81 -14.84
N LEU A 105 13.11 -5.83 -15.55
CA LEU A 105 14.32 -5.95 -16.36
C LEU A 105 15.28 -4.84 -15.92
N VAL A 106 16.49 -5.23 -15.53
CA VAL A 106 17.51 -4.28 -15.07
C VAL A 106 18.36 -3.85 -16.25
N VAL A 107 18.50 -2.54 -16.42
CA VAL A 107 19.30 -1.94 -17.50
C VAL A 107 20.48 -1.20 -16.86
N LEU A 108 21.68 -1.73 -17.05
CA LEU A 108 22.94 -1.11 -16.65
C LEU A 108 23.38 -0.13 -17.73
N ASN A 109 22.98 1.13 -17.59
CA ASN A 109 23.25 2.19 -18.54
C ASN A 109 24.63 2.82 -18.31
N LYS A 110 25.10 3.60 -19.30
CA LYS A 110 26.38 4.32 -19.34
C LYS A 110 27.61 3.41 -19.42
N LEU A 111 27.49 2.31 -20.16
CA LEU A 111 28.60 1.40 -20.42
C LEU A 111 29.83 2.10 -21.06
N ASP A 112 29.58 3.15 -21.84
CA ASP A 112 30.59 3.99 -22.49
C ASP A 112 31.57 4.64 -21.49
N LEU A 113 31.14 4.88 -20.26
CA LEU A 113 31.99 5.45 -19.21
C LEU A 113 32.99 4.45 -18.61
N ILE A 114 32.86 3.16 -18.91
CA ILE A 114 33.83 2.14 -18.49
C ILE A 114 34.84 1.92 -19.63
N PRO A 115 36.14 2.17 -19.40
CA PRO A 115 37.18 1.91 -20.39
C PRO A 115 37.16 0.46 -20.85
N VAL A 116 37.32 0.23 -22.16
CA VAL A 116 37.19 -1.10 -22.80
C VAL A 116 38.05 -2.17 -22.09
N GLY A 117 39.31 -1.84 -21.76
CA GLY A 117 40.22 -2.76 -21.06
C GLY A 117 39.84 -3.12 -19.62
N GLU A 118 38.88 -2.42 -19.00
CA GLU A 118 38.41 -2.69 -17.64
C GLU A 118 37.03 -3.35 -17.59
N ARG A 119 36.31 -3.40 -18.72
CA ARG A 119 34.93 -3.90 -18.81
C ARG A 119 34.80 -5.33 -18.28
N ASP A 120 35.71 -6.22 -18.67
CA ASP A 120 35.69 -7.64 -18.28
C ASP A 120 35.82 -7.87 -16.77
N LYS A 121 36.44 -6.94 -16.05
CA LYS A 121 36.59 -7.02 -14.58
C LYS A 121 35.47 -6.28 -13.85
N LYS A 122 35.09 -5.09 -14.33
CA LYS A 122 34.12 -4.23 -13.64
C LYS A 122 32.67 -4.70 -13.81
N ILE A 123 32.27 -5.13 -15.01
CA ILE A 123 30.88 -5.49 -15.31
C ILE A 123 30.42 -6.69 -14.45
N PRO A 124 31.13 -7.83 -14.39
CA PRO A 124 30.69 -8.97 -13.58
C PRO A 124 30.57 -8.65 -12.09
N ARG A 125 31.49 -7.82 -11.57
CA ARG A 125 31.47 -7.37 -10.17
C ARG A 125 30.22 -6.55 -9.86
N VAL A 126 29.85 -5.61 -10.72
CA VAL A 126 28.65 -4.77 -10.54
C VAL A 126 27.38 -5.63 -10.65
N LEU A 127 27.31 -6.53 -11.64
CA LEU A 127 26.20 -7.47 -11.83
C LEU A 127 25.99 -8.35 -10.59
N ALA A 128 27.07 -8.93 -10.04
CA ALA A 128 27.00 -9.75 -8.83
C ALA A 128 26.49 -8.95 -7.62
N GLY A 129 26.93 -7.70 -7.47
CA GLY A 129 26.46 -6.80 -6.41
C GLY A 129 24.97 -6.49 -6.51
N ILE A 130 24.48 -6.21 -7.73
CA ILE A 130 23.06 -5.94 -7.97
C ILE A 130 22.23 -7.20 -7.75
N ARG A 131 22.69 -8.36 -8.24
CA ARG A 131 21.99 -9.64 -8.06
C ARG A 131 21.80 -9.98 -6.58
N LYS A 132 22.85 -9.83 -5.78
CA LYS A 132 22.78 -9.99 -4.31
C LYS A 132 21.77 -9.03 -3.65
N ALA A 133 21.61 -7.82 -4.17
CA ALA A 133 20.61 -6.88 -3.67
C ALA A 133 19.17 -7.29 -4.04
N LEU A 134 18.98 -7.88 -5.23
CA LEU A 134 17.68 -8.33 -5.71
C LEU A 134 17.21 -9.65 -5.10
N GLU A 135 18.12 -10.52 -4.64
CA GLU A 135 17.79 -11.83 -4.01
C GLU A 135 16.72 -11.74 -2.92
N LYS A 136 16.69 -10.63 -2.17
CA LYS A 136 15.72 -10.40 -1.08
C LYS A 136 14.40 -9.78 -1.54
N THR A 137 14.20 -9.68 -2.85
CA THR A 137 13.04 -9.05 -3.46
C THR A 137 12.32 -10.04 -4.38
N PRO A 138 11.10 -9.74 -4.83
CA PRO A 138 10.40 -10.57 -5.83
C PRO A 138 11.14 -10.69 -7.18
N PHE A 139 12.26 -9.97 -7.37
CA PHE A 139 12.99 -9.85 -8.63
C PHE A 139 14.38 -10.47 -8.61
N GLY A 140 14.65 -11.45 -7.73
CA GLY A 140 15.97 -12.10 -7.62
C GLY A 140 16.50 -12.64 -8.96
N ASP A 141 15.60 -13.13 -9.81
CA ASP A 141 15.91 -13.70 -11.13
C ASP A 141 15.71 -12.71 -12.28
N ALA A 142 15.58 -11.42 -12.01
CA ALA A 142 15.37 -10.43 -13.06
C ALA A 142 16.54 -10.43 -14.07
N PRO A 143 16.26 -10.47 -15.38
CA PRO A 143 17.29 -10.32 -16.40
C PRO A 143 18.01 -8.97 -16.25
N MET A 144 19.29 -8.95 -16.60
CA MET A 144 20.14 -7.75 -16.55
C MET A 144 20.85 -7.57 -17.89
N VAL A 145 20.75 -6.37 -18.47
CA VAL A 145 21.35 -6.04 -19.76
C VAL A 145 22.21 -4.78 -19.61
N THR A 146 23.41 -4.78 -20.20
CA THR A 146 24.28 -3.60 -20.28
C THR A 146 23.96 -2.78 -21.52
N PHE A 147 24.00 -1.45 -21.37
CA PHE A 147 23.53 -0.52 -22.39
C PHE A 147 24.31 0.80 -22.35
N SER A 148 24.44 1.48 -23.49
CA SER A 148 24.77 2.91 -23.56
C SER A 148 23.74 3.64 -24.41
N ALA A 149 22.96 4.52 -23.76
CA ALA A 149 21.97 5.35 -24.45
C ALA A 149 22.60 6.44 -25.33
N LYS A 150 23.84 6.88 -25.03
CA LYS A 150 24.46 8.03 -25.69
C LYS A 150 25.01 7.67 -27.06
N GLU A 151 25.57 6.48 -27.23
CA GLU A 151 26.20 6.10 -28.50
C GLU A 151 25.29 5.35 -29.46
N LYS A 152 24.09 4.88 -29.05
CA LYS A 152 23.14 4.03 -29.83
C LYS A 152 23.75 2.77 -30.50
N LEU A 153 25.08 2.63 -30.49
CA LEU A 153 25.90 1.71 -31.27
C LEU A 153 26.80 0.84 -30.35
N GLU A 154 26.95 1.19 -29.07
CA GLU A 154 27.57 0.33 -28.04
C GLU A 154 26.53 -0.17 -27.03
N GLY A 155 26.14 -1.44 -27.14
CA GLY A 155 25.24 -2.09 -26.20
C GLY A 155 24.29 -3.07 -26.87
N ASN A 156 23.74 -3.99 -26.08
CA ASN A 156 22.93 -5.08 -26.62
C ASN A 156 21.46 -4.64 -26.78
N VAL A 157 21.18 -3.67 -27.66
CA VAL A 157 19.80 -3.21 -27.96
C VAL A 157 18.92 -4.40 -28.34
N ALA A 158 19.42 -5.29 -29.20
CA ALA A 158 18.71 -6.50 -29.61
C ALA A 158 18.41 -7.44 -28.43
N GLU A 159 19.36 -7.60 -27.49
CA GLU A 159 19.15 -8.39 -26.27
C GLU A 159 18.13 -7.73 -25.34
N LEU A 160 18.18 -6.41 -25.18
CA LEU A 160 17.23 -5.63 -24.39
C LEU A 160 15.81 -5.81 -24.93
N VAL A 161 15.62 -5.60 -26.24
CA VAL A 161 14.33 -5.79 -26.91
C VAL A 161 13.88 -7.24 -26.82
N SER A 162 14.76 -8.22 -27.07
CA SER A 162 14.42 -9.64 -26.95
C SER A 162 13.95 -10.02 -25.54
N ASN A 163 14.62 -9.52 -24.50
CA ASN A 163 14.20 -9.75 -23.12
C ASN A 163 12.86 -9.06 -22.80
N MET A 164 12.64 -7.85 -23.33
CA MET A 164 11.34 -7.17 -23.22
C MET A 164 10.22 -7.98 -23.90
N GLU A 165 10.45 -8.55 -25.08
CA GLU A 165 9.47 -9.38 -25.79
C GLU A 165 9.17 -10.69 -25.07
N LYS A 166 10.18 -11.34 -24.48
CA LYS A 166 9.99 -12.54 -23.65
C LYS A 166 9.11 -12.24 -22.44
N ILE A 167 9.41 -11.15 -21.72
CA ILE A 167 8.60 -10.69 -20.58
C ILE A 167 7.19 -10.30 -21.04
N GLY A 168 7.08 -9.57 -22.15
CA GLY A 168 5.82 -9.15 -22.75
C GLY A 168 4.92 -10.33 -23.12
N THR A 169 5.49 -11.38 -23.71
CA THR A 169 4.78 -12.63 -24.05
C THR A 169 4.15 -13.25 -22.79
N TYR A 170 4.94 -13.43 -21.73
CA TYR A 170 4.45 -13.96 -20.46
C TYR A 170 3.31 -13.11 -19.86
N ILE A 171 3.45 -11.78 -19.90
CA ILE A 171 2.44 -10.84 -19.39
C ILE A 171 1.15 -10.93 -20.20
N VAL A 172 1.24 -10.91 -21.53
CA VAL A 172 0.07 -10.94 -22.42
C VAL A 172 -0.66 -12.27 -22.31
N GLU A 173 0.03 -13.40 -22.24
CA GLU A 173 -0.59 -14.71 -22.01
C GLU A 173 -1.39 -14.74 -20.70
N LYS A 174 -0.83 -14.19 -19.62
CA LYS A 174 -1.53 -14.07 -18.34
C LYS A 174 -2.75 -13.13 -18.46
N ARG A 175 -2.58 -11.96 -19.08
CA ARG A 175 -3.66 -10.98 -19.27
C ARG A 175 -4.80 -11.57 -20.11
N ASN A 176 -4.49 -12.32 -21.16
CA ASN A 176 -5.49 -12.95 -22.03
C ASN A 176 -6.35 -13.96 -21.27
N LYS A 177 -5.77 -14.74 -20.35
CA LYS A 177 -6.52 -15.66 -19.47
C LYS A 177 -7.52 -14.93 -18.57
N GLU A 178 -7.18 -13.72 -18.13
CA GLU A 178 -8.02 -12.90 -17.25
C GLU A 178 -8.92 -11.92 -18.02
N LYS A 179 -8.75 -11.80 -19.34
CA LYS A 179 -9.33 -10.71 -20.15
C LYS A 179 -10.85 -10.74 -20.13
N GLU A 180 -11.46 -11.91 -20.29
CA GLU A 180 -12.92 -12.05 -20.29
C GLU A 180 -13.52 -11.63 -18.95
N ILE A 181 -12.95 -12.13 -17.85
CA ILE A 181 -13.37 -11.82 -16.47
C ILE A 181 -13.21 -10.32 -16.18
N LYS A 182 -12.05 -9.73 -16.52
CA LYS A 182 -11.82 -8.31 -16.28
C LYS A 182 -12.68 -7.42 -17.17
N SER A 183 -12.98 -7.84 -18.39
CA SER A 183 -13.79 -7.06 -19.34
C SER A 183 -15.29 -7.08 -19.01
N SER A 184 -15.77 -8.08 -18.27
CA SER A 184 -17.16 -8.16 -17.81
C SER A 184 -17.43 -7.36 -16.53
N GLN A 185 -16.39 -6.86 -15.87
CA GLN A 185 -16.51 -5.97 -14.70
C GLN A 185 -16.89 -4.55 -15.10
N SER A 186 -17.34 -3.76 -14.13
CA SER A 186 -17.58 -2.32 -14.31
C SER A 186 -16.30 -1.57 -14.69
N LEU A 187 -16.48 -0.58 -15.57
CA LEU A 187 -15.38 0.25 -16.09
C LEU A 187 -14.60 0.90 -14.95
N LEU A 188 -13.28 0.75 -15.01
CA LEU A 188 -12.32 1.54 -14.24
C LEU A 188 -11.22 2.02 -15.19
N TYR A 189 -11.20 3.31 -15.44
CA TYR A 189 -10.28 3.98 -16.34
C TYR A 189 -9.44 4.99 -15.55
N LEU A 190 -8.13 4.76 -15.51
CA LEU A 190 -7.20 5.56 -14.71
C LEU A 190 -6.61 6.67 -15.58
N VAL A 191 -6.91 7.92 -15.23
CA VAL A 191 -6.62 9.12 -16.03
C VAL A 191 -5.23 9.66 -15.69
N ASP A 192 -4.40 9.78 -16.72
CA ASP A 192 -3.04 10.35 -16.64
C ASP A 192 -2.97 11.82 -17.07
N HIS A 193 -3.76 12.24 -18.06
CA HIS A 193 -3.85 13.64 -18.49
C HIS A 193 -5.26 13.99 -18.96
N CYS A 194 -5.59 15.27 -18.85
CA CYS A 194 -6.81 15.84 -19.43
C CYS A 194 -6.51 17.19 -20.09
N PHE A 195 -7.04 17.41 -21.29
CA PHE A 195 -6.86 18.67 -22.00
C PHE A 195 -8.04 18.96 -22.92
N PRO A 196 -8.36 20.25 -23.17
CA PRO A 196 -9.45 20.62 -24.04
C PRO A 196 -9.01 20.59 -25.51
N ILE A 197 -9.93 20.25 -26.41
CA ILE A 197 -9.79 20.46 -27.84
C ILE A 197 -10.86 21.46 -28.29
N LYS A 198 -10.41 22.65 -28.68
CA LYS A 198 -11.28 23.76 -29.10
C LYS A 198 -12.29 23.29 -30.14
N GLY A 199 -13.58 23.48 -29.84
CA GLY A 199 -14.70 23.13 -30.72
C GLY A 199 -15.08 21.64 -30.78
N LYS A 200 -14.30 20.72 -30.18
CA LYS A 200 -14.62 19.27 -30.19
C LYS A 200 -15.09 18.75 -28.83
N GLY A 201 -14.46 19.19 -27.75
CA GLY A 201 -14.73 18.70 -26.40
C GLY A 201 -13.45 18.56 -25.59
N THR A 202 -13.50 17.74 -24.55
CA THR A 202 -12.35 17.50 -23.66
C THR A 202 -11.82 16.10 -23.88
N VAL A 203 -10.51 15.95 -24.03
CA VAL A 203 -9.85 14.65 -24.14
C VAL A 203 -9.31 14.24 -22.79
N ILE A 204 -9.57 12.99 -22.43
CA ILE A 204 -9.06 12.32 -21.24
C ILE A 204 -8.15 11.19 -21.74
N THR A 205 -6.87 11.18 -21.35
CA THR A 205 -5.95 10.07 -21.66
C THR A 205 -5.63 9.28 -20.41
N GLY A 206 -5.44 7.98 -20.57
CA GLY A 206 -5.39 7.05 -19.46
C GLY A 206 -5.38 5.60 -19.90
N THR A 207 -5.34 4.72 -18.91
CA THR A 207 -5.28 3.26 -19.09
C THR A 207 -6.54 2.61 -18.53
N VAL A 208 -7.17 1.72 -19.29
CA VAL A 208 -8.29 0.90 -18.83
C VAL A 208 -7.76 -0.20 -17.90
N LEU A 209 -8.20 -0.23 -16.65
CA LEU A 209 -7.75 -1.23 -15.66
C LEU A 209 -8.70 -2.45 -15.59
N ARG A 210 -10.00 -2.21 -15.69
CA ARG A 210 -11.06 -3.24 -15.79
C ARG A 210 -12.29 -2.69 -16.51
N GLY A 211 -13.16 -3.59 -16.93
CA GLY A 211 -14.29 -3.32 -17.81
C GLY A 211 -13.85 -2.94 -19.21
N LYS A 212 -14.76 -2.30 -19.95
CA LYS A 212 -14.51 -1.78 -21.30
C LYS A 212 -15.15 -0.40 -21.45
N VAL A 213 -14.65 0.40 -22.37
CA VAL A 213 -15.26 1.67 -22.75
C VAL A 213 -15.42 1.72 -24.27
N SER A 214 -16.62 2.05 -24.73
CA SER A 214 -16.99 2.12 -26.14
C SER A 214 -17.48 3.51 -26.50
N VAL A 215 -17.43 3.82 -27.80
CA VAL A 215 -18.05 5.04 -28.33
C VAL A 215 -19.53 5.05 -28.00
N ASN A 216 -20.05 6.21 -27.57
CA ASN A 216 -21.40 6.46 -27.07
C ASN A 216 -21.71 6.02 -25.64
N ASP A 217 -20.79 5.36 -24.93
CA ASP A 217 -20.99 5.05 -23.51
C ASP A 217 -21.05 6.32 -22.66
N ASN A 218 -21.76 6.24 -21.53
CA ASN A 218 -21.69 7.25 -20.47
C ASN A 218 -20.62 6.83 -19.47
N ILE A 219 -19.73 7.77 -19.15
CA ILE A 219 -18.67 7.58 -18.15
C ILE A 219 -18.84 8.61 -17.02
N PHE A 220 -18.48 8.22 -15.81
CA PHE A 220 -18.61 9.05 -14.62
C PHE A 220 -17.23 9.45 -14.09
N ILE A 221 -17.07 10.73 -13.74
CA ILE A 221 -15.88 11.29 -13.10
C ILE A 221 -16.24 11.56 -11.63
N PRO A 222 -15.87 10.68 -10.67
CA PRO A 222 -16.34 10.76 -9.29
C PRO A 222 -15.97 12.07 -8.59
N ASN A 223 -14.71 12.51 -8.70
CA ASN A 223 -14.21 13.72 -8.06
C ASN A 223 -14.95 15.00 -8.47
N LEU A 224 -15.61 14.99 -9.64
CA LEU A 224 -16.37 16.13 -10.15
C LEU A 224 -17.89 15.89 -10.09
N ALA A 225 -18.33 14.70 -9.69
CA ALA A 225 -19.71 14.24 -9.81
C ALA A 225 -20.30 14.47 -11.22
N LEU A 226 -19.47 14.33 -12.27
CA LEU A 226 -19.86 14.59 -13.66
C LEU A 226 -20.07 13.30 -14.45
N GLU A 227 -21.16 13.24 -15.19
CA GLU A 227 -21.42 12.21 -16.18
C GLU A 227 -21.20 12.79 -17.59
N LYS A 228 -20.47 12.06 -18.43
CA LYS A 228 -20.04 12.52 -19.75
C LYS A 228 -20.21 11.41 -20.79
N LYS A 229 -20.65 11.79 -21.98
CA LYS A 229 -20.80 10.86 -23.11
C LYS A 229 -19.51 10.77 -23.92
N VAL A 230 -19.09 9.55 -24.23
CA VAL A 230 -17.93 9.26 -25.08
C VAL A 230 -18.27 9.56 -26.54
N LYS A 231 -17.55 10.49 -27.16
CA LYS A 231 -17.71 10.87 -28.57
C LYS A 231 -16.83 10.06 -29.51
N SER A 232 -15.59 9.81 -29.11
CA SER A 232 -14.63 9.04 -29.92
C SER A 232 -13.51 8.52 -29.03
N ILE A 233 -12.91 7.40 -29.41
CA ILE A 233 -11.75 6.81 -28.73
C ILE A 233 -10.61 6.70 -29.74
N GLN A 234 -9.40 7.06 -29.31
CA GLN A 234 -8.18 6.93 -30.10
C GLN A 234 -7.10 6.20 -29.32
N MET A 235 -6.39 5.31 -30.00
CA MET A 235 -5.19 4.65 -29.51
C MET A 235 -4.05 4.97 -30.48
N PHE A 236 -3.01 5.65 -30.02
CA PHE A 236 -1.87 6.06 -30.87
C PHE A 236 -2.27 6.70 -32.21
N LYS A 237 -3.20 7.68 -32.16
CA LYS A 237 -3.75 8.40 -33.32
C LYS A 237 -4.60 7.55 -34.27
N LYS A 238 -4.82 6.26 -33.99
CA LYS A 238 -5.75 5.40 -34.73
C LYS A 238 -7.11 5.40 -34.02
N PRO A 239 -8.23 5.67 -34.72
CA PRO A 239 -9.56 5.60 -34.13
C PRO A 239 -9.93 4.14 -33.83
N ILE A 240 -10.55 3.89 -32.69
CA ILE A 240 -11.07 2.58 -32.28
C ILE A 240 -12.50 2.71 -31.74
N GLN A 241 -13.27 1.62 -31.77
CA GLN A 241 -14.65 1.60 -31.29
C GLN A 241 -14.76 1.27 -29.80
N THR A 242 -13.91 0.38 -29.30
CA THR A 242 -13.92 -0.10 -27.91
C THR A 242 -12.49 -0.30 -27.42
N ALA A 243 -12.24 0.07 -26.17
CA ALA A 243 -10.99 -0.17 -25.46
C ALA A 243 -11.20 -1.18 -24.32
N TYR A 244 -10.19 -2.02 -24.07
CA TYR A 244 -10.19 -3.15 -23.15
C TYR A 244 -9.13 -3.00 -22.05
N PRO A 245 -9.17 -3.82 -20.98
CA PRO A 245 -8.19 -3.75 -19.91
C PRO A 245 -6.74 -3.90 -20.42
N GLY A 246 -5.88 -2.96 -20.04
CA GLY A 246 -4.50 -2.81 -20.51
C GLY A 246 -4.31 -1.76 -21.61
N ASP A 247 -5.38 -1.37 -22.28
CA ASP A 247 -5.31 -0.38 -23.37
C ASP A 247 -5.12 1.03 -22.80
N ARG A 248 -4.07 1.70 -23.29
CA ARG A 248 -3.90 3.14 -23.08
C ARG A 248 -4.53 3.91 -24.25
N VAL A 249 -5.58 4.65 -23.96
CA VAL A 249 -6.40 5.33 -24.97
C VAL A 249 -6.63 6.79 -24.61
N GLY A 250 -6.93 7.61 -25.62
CA GLY A 250 -7.52 8.94 -25.45
C GLY A 250 -9.00 8.89 -25.75
N VAL A 251 -9.82 9.30 -24.78
CA VAL A 251 -11.28 9.34 -24.86
C VAL A 251 -11.71 10.81 -24.99
N LEU A 252 -12.33 11.15 -26.12
CA LEU A 252 -12.95 12.46 -26.31
C LEU A 252 -14.36 12.43 -25.73
N VAL A 253 -14.66 13.37 -24.85
CA VAL A 253 -15.98 13.53 -24.25
C VAL A 253 -16.56 14.93 -24.50
N THR A 254 -17.84 15.11 -24.19
CA THR A 254 -18.47 16.44 -24.12
C THR A 254 -17.67 17.39 -23.21
N GLN A 255 -17.55 18.66 -23.62
CA GLN A 255 -16.70 19.65 -22.95
C GLN A 255 -16.94 19.74 -21.44
N PHE A 256 -15.84 19.86 -20.71
CA PHE A 256 -15.78 20.32 -19.32
C PHE A 256 -14.42 21.00 -19.09
N ASP A 257 -14.25 21.68 -17.95
CA ASP A 257 -12.97 22.29 -17.62
C ASP A 257 -11.94 21.21 -17.26
N SER A 258 -10.93 21.05 -18.13
CA SER A 258 -9.86 20.07 -17.95
C SER A 258 -8.98 20.36 -16.73
N LYS A 259 -8.94 21.62 -16.25
CA LYS A 259 -8.17 21.99 -15.05
C LYS A 259 -8.71 21.35 -13.77
N LEU A 260 -9.97 20.91 -13.79
CA LEU A 260 -10.60 20.23 -12.66
C LEU A 260 -10.21 18.75 -12.57
N LEU A 261 -9.59 18.18 -13.62
CA LEU A 261 -9.20 16.78 -13.66
C LEU A 261 -7.81 16.64 -14.31
N GLU A 262 -6.74 16.86 -13.55
CA GLU A 262 -5.40 16.58 -14.06
C GLU A 262 -5.13 15.07 -14.12
N ARG A 263 -5.40 14.38 -13.00
CA ARG A 263 -5.36 12.92 -12.85
C ARG A 263 -6.51 12.45 -11.99
N GLY A 264 -6.90 11.20 -12.16
CA GLY A 264 -7.97 10.64 -11.36
C GLY A 264 -8.53 9.37 -11.93
N ILE A 265 -9.77 9.08 -11.54
CA ILE A 265 -10.47 7.88 -11.95
C ILE A 265 -11.70 8.31 -12.76
N VAL A 266 -11.97 7.54 -13.80
CA VAL A 266 -13.24 7.51 -14.50
C VAL A 266 -13.80 6.11 -14.36
N CYS A 267 -15.08 5.98 -14.05
CA CYS A 267 -15.70 4.69 -13.84
C CYS A 267 -17.16 4.69 -14.27
N GLU A 268 -17.79 3.53 -14.13
CA GLU A 268 -19.24 3.45 -14.13
C GLU A 268 -19.80 4.05 -12.83
N LYS A 269 -20.92 4.76 -12.91
CA LYS A 269 -21.50 5.48 -11.76
C LYS A 269 -21.88 4.52 -10.63
N GLY A 270 -21.49 4.85 -9.40
CA GLY A 270 -21.79 4.04 -8.21
C GLY A 270 -20.89 2.81 -8.02
N THR A 271 -19.90 2.57 -8.88
CA THR A 271 -19.06 1.37 -8.81
C THR A 271 -17.74 1.56 -8.05
N VAL A 272 -17.34 2.82 -7.83
CA VAL A 272 -16.17 3.20 -7.05
C VAL A 272 -16.65 3.96 -5.81
N PRO A 273 -16.50 3.39 -4.60
CA PRO A 273 -16.95 4.04 -3.38
C PRO A 273 -16.04 5.21 -2.97
N GLU A 274 -16.63 6.15 -2.23
CA GLU A 274 -15.91 7.16 -1.48
C GLU A 274 -15.55 6.61 -0.09
N LEU A 275 -14.27 6.57 0.23
CA LEU A 275 -13.74 5.97 1.46
C LEU A 275 -13.28 7.06 2.44
N THR A 276 -13.84 7.04 3.64
CA THR A 276 -13.31 7.74 4.83
C THR A 276 -12.56 6.78 5.74
N HIS A 277 -13.06 5.55 5.86
CA HIS A 277 -12.44 4.51 6.66
C HIS A 277 -12.45 3.17 5.92
N ALA A 278 -11.37 2.40 6.08
CA ALA A 278 -11.27 1.08 5.48
C ALA A 278 -10.42 0.13 6.31
N ILE A 279 -10.72 -1.16 6.22
CA ILE A 279 -9.81 -2.23 6.63
C ILE A 279 -8.85 -2.49 5.49
N VAL A 280 -7.56 -2.45 5.83
CA VAL A 280 -6.46 -2.73 4.92
C VAL A 280 -5.67 -3.93 5.44
N LYS A 281 -5.35 -4.85 4.55
CA LYS A 281 -4.33 -5.86 4.80
C LYS A 281 -2.96 -5.24 4.57
N ILE A 282 -2.04 -5.37 5.52
CA ILE A 282 -0.80 -4.58 5.53
C ILE A 282 0.45 -5.44 5.49
N ASN A 283 1.49 -4.92 4.85
CA ASN A 283 2.82 -5.51 4.80
C ASN A 283 3.87 -4.45 5.09
N LYS A 284 4.68 -4.68 6.12
CA LYS A 284 5.78 -3.77 6.49
C LYS A 284 6.87 -3.78 5.41
N ILE A 285 7.36 -2.60 5.05
CA ILE A 285 8.51 -2.49 4.15
C ILE A 285 9.78 -2.68 4.96
N SER A 286 10.57 -3.72 4.64
CA SER A 286 11.77 -4.14 5.39
C SER A 286 12.89 -3.08 5.43
N PHE A 287 12.91 -2.19 4.44
CA PHE A 287 13.86 -1.08 4.33
C PHE A 287 13.51 0.12 5.22
N TYR A 288 12.26 0.21 5.72
CA TYR A 288 11.86 1.25 6.66
C TYR A 288 12.33 0.94 8.07
N LYS A 289 13.10 1.84 8.68
CA LYS A 289 13.75 1.60 9.99
C LYS A 289 13.12 2.35 11.16
N LEU A 290 12.28 3.33 10.90
CA LEU A 290 11.64 4.11 11.96
C LEU A 290 10.46 3.33 12.57
N PRO A 291 10.11 3.60 13.85
CA PRO A 291 8.95 2.98 14.49
C PRO A 291 7.64 3.42 13.82
N ILE A 292 6.76 2.47 13.58
CA ILE A 292 5.42 2.70 13.03
C ILE A 292 4.43 2.45 14.18
N LYS A 293 3.74 3.50 14.63
CA LYS A 293 2.83 3.45 15.79
C LYS A 293 1.38 3.61 15.37
N SER A 294 0.48 2.92 16.06
CA SER A 294 -0.96 3.17 15.94
C SER A 294 -1.28 4.62 16.32
N GLY A 295 -2.15 5.27 15.55
CA GLY A 295 -2.50 6.69 15.67
C GLY A 295 -1.51 7.66 15.02
N ALA A 296 -0.35 7.19 14.51
CA ALA A 296 0.56 8.06 13.78
C ALA A 296 0.00 8.41 12.38
N LYS A 297 0.22 9.65 11.95
CA LYS A 297 -0.18 10.13 10.62
C LYS A 297 0.82 9.74 9.54
N PHE A 298 0.35 9.30 8.39
CA PHE A 298 1.17 8.99 7.22
C PHE A 298 0.60 9.64 5.97
N HIS A 299 1.48 9.91 5.01
CA HIS A 299 1.11 10.20 3.65
C HIS A 299 0.73 8.90 2.96
N VAL A 300 -0.54 8.76 2.62
CA VAL A 300 -1.12 7.55 2.07
C VAL A 300 -1.46 7.77 0.61
N THR A 301 -0.81 7.01 -0.28
CA THR A 301 -1.05 7.06 -1.71
C THR A 301 -1.89 5.87 -2.15
N VAL A 302 -2.99 6.14 -2.85
CA VAL A 302 -3.88 5.16 -3.46
C VAL A 302 -4.27 5.67 -4.85
N GLY A 303 -3.93 4.92 -5.90
CA GLY A 303 -4.07 5.42 -7.26
C GLY A 303 -3.23 6.68 -7.48
N HIS A 304 -3.89 7.74 -7.93
CA HIS A 304 -3.30 9.07 -8.10
C HIS A 304 -3.49 10.01 -6.91
N ASN A 305 -4.24 9.59 -5.89
CA ASN A 305 -4.50 10.41 -4.72
C ASN A 305 -3.46 10.13 -3.65
N THR A 306 -2.93 11.19 -3.03
CA THR A 306 -2.15 11.07 -1.80
C THR A 306 -2.75 11.98 -0.74
N VAL A 307 -3.29 11.37 0.31
CA VAL A 307 -3.94 12.06 1.43
C VAL A 307 -3.26 11.69 2.74
N MET A 308 -3.45 12.50 3.77
CA MET A 308 -3.03 12.13 5.12
C MET A 308 -4.02 11.15 5.73
N ALA A 309 -3.51 10.15 6.45
CA ALA A 309 -4.34 9.20 7.18
C ALA A 309 -3.68 8.72 8.47
N THR A 310 -4.49 8.24 9.40
CA THR A 310 -4.05 7.55 10.61
C THR A 310 -4.37 6.06 10.54
N PHE A 311 -3.59 5.24 11.23
CA PHE A 311 -3.75 3.79 11.22
C PHE A 311 -3.92 3.24 12.63
N THR A 312 -4.82 2.26 12.78
CA THR A 312 -4.93 1.42 13.98
C THR A 312 -4.53 0.00 13.59
N PHE A 313 -3.39 -0.47 14.07
CA PHE A 313 -2.84 -1.79 13.74
C PHE A 313 -3.44 -2.89 14.62
N PHE A 314 -3.75 -4.05 14.03
CA PHE A 314 -4.29 -5.20 14.75
C PHE A 314 -4.04 -6.53 14.00
N GLY A 315 -4.13 -7.65 14.71
CA GLY A 315 -3.95 -9.00 14.16
C GLY A 315 -3.77 -10.06 15.25
N ASN A 316 -3.76 -11.35 14.87
CA ASN A 316 -3.75 -12.47 15.82
C ASN A 316 -2.66 -13.53 15.58
N GLU A 317 -1.71 -13.30 14.67
CA GLU A 317 -0.67 -14.27 14.22
C GLU A 317 -1.18 -15.55 13.53
N GLU A 318 -2.45 -15.93 13.68
CA GLU A 318 -2.92 -17.27 13.29
C GLU A 318 -3.07 -17.53 11.79
N ASP A 319 -3.11 -16.52 10.90
CA ASP A 319 -3.01 -16.76 9.45
C ASP A 319 -2.86 -15.46 8.63
N VAL A 320 -1.61 -15.04 8.39
CA VAL A 320 -1.29 -13.80 7.62
C VAL A 320 -1.89 -13.83 6.20
N LYS A 321 -2.28 -14.99 5.66
CA LYS A 321 -2.80 -15.11 4.29
C LYS A 321 -4.31 -14.96 4.19
N SER A 322 -5.06 -15.18 5.27
CA SER A 322 -6.52 -15.08 5.24
C SER A 322 -7.01 -13.64 5.00
N PRO A 323 -8.18 -13.45 4.36
CA PRO A 323 -8.84 -12.15 4.29
C PRO A 323 -9.40 -11.76 5.67
N TRP A 324 -9.66 -10.47 5.87
CA TRP A 324 -10.26 -9.98 7.11
C TRP A 324 -11.66 -10.57 7.32
N ASN A 325 -11.93 -11.00 8.55
CA ASN A 325 -13.23 -11.56 8.95
C ASN A 325 -13.86 -10.70 10.06
N PRO A 326 -14.98 -10.01 9.81
CA PRO A 326 -15.64 -9.15 10.81
C PRO A 326 -16.13 -9.89 12.06
N GLU A 327 -16.33 -11.21 11.99
CA GLU A 327 -16.84 -12.02 13.09
C GLU A 327 -15.75 -12.40 14.10
N LYS A 328 -14.47 -12.41 13.67
CA LYS A 328 -13.32 -12.72 14.51
C LYS A 328 -12.94 -11.53 15.40
N GLU A 329 -12.46 -11.83 16.61
CA GLU A 329 -11.85 -10.83 17.50
C GLU A 329 -10.39 -10.64 17.11
N TYR A 330 -9.88 -9.40 17.13
CA TYR A 330 -8.49 -9.09 16.80
C TYR A 330 -7.78 -8.33 17.92
N LEU A 331 -6.54 -8.70 18.21
CA LEU A 331 -5.70 -7.99 19.17
C LEU A 331 -5.17 -6.69 18.56
N TYR A 332 -5.39 -5.58 19.25
CA TYR A 332 -4.79 -4.29 18.94
C TYR A 332 -3.30 -4.26 19.24
N ASN A 333 -2.55 -3.64 18.33
CA ASN A 333 -1.13 -3.44 18.48
C ASN A 333 -0.78 -1.93 18.53
N PRO A 334 -0.04 -1.47 19.55
CA PRO A 334 0.40 -0.08 19.63
C PRO A 334 1.50 0.25 18.60
N ASN A 335 2.24 -0.75 18.14
CA ASN A 335 3.25 -0.63 17.08
C ASN A 335 2.97 -1.63 15.97
N PHE A 336 3.43 -1.34 14.75
CA PHE A 336 3.43 -2.31 13.66
C PHE A 336 4.53 -3.36 13.92
N GLU A 337 4.08 -4.48 14.48
CA GLU A 337 4.84 -5.68 14.81
C GLU A 337 4.49 -6.84 13.85
N LYS A 338 5.18 -7.99 13.98
CA LYS A 338 5.01 -9.13 13.07
C LYS A 338 3.59 -9.73 13.10
N ASN A 339 2.89 -9.57 14.22
CA ASN A 339 1.52 -10.02 14.44
C ASN A 339 0.45 -9.11 13.82
N CYS A 340 0.83 -7.98 13.23
CA CYS A 340 -0.10 -7.06 12.60
C CYS A 340 -0.36 -7.50 11.15
N GLU A 341 -1.55 -8.04 10.92
CA GLU A 341 -2.02 -8.49 9.60
C GLU A 341 -2.85 -7.40 8.92
N PHE A 342 -3.54 -6.59 9.73
CA PHE A 342 -4.50 -5.61 9.26
C PHE A 342 -4.29 -4.25 9.95
N ALA A 343 -4.83 -3.22 9.32
CA ALA A 343 -5.08 -1.95 9.98
C ALA A 343 -6.42 -1.36 9.57
N LEU A 344 -6.99 -0.57 10.47
CA LEU A 344 -8.05 0.37 10.14
C LEU A 344 -7.37 1.68 9.73
N VAL A 345 -7.55 2.09 8.48
CA VAL A 345 -7.11 3.39 7.99
C VAL A 345 -8.25 4.39 8.13
N ASN A 346 -7.94 5.58 8.66
CA ASN A 346 -8.84 6.72 8.72
C ASN A 346 -8.24 7.85 7.88
N PHE A 347 -8.82 8.14 6.72
CA PHE A 347 -8.38 9.20 5.82
C PHE A 347 -8.86 10.56 6.35
N GLU A 348 -7.99 11.57 6.36
CA GLU A 348 -8.37 12.93 6.78
C GLU A 348 -9.26 13.62 5.75
N THR A 349 -9.14 13.23 4.49
CA THR A 349 -10.01 13.66 3.39
C THR A 349 -10.54 12.42 2.68
N PRO A 350 -11.85 12.35 2.38
CA PRO A 350 -12.41 11.23 1.65
C PRO A 350 -11.72 11.00 0.30
N ILE A 351 -11.59 9.74 -0.11
CA ILE A 351 -11.01 9.37 -1.40
C ILE A 351 -11.93 8.44 -2.18
N PHE A 352 -12.10 8.70 -3.48
CA PHE A 352 -12.71 7.73 -4.38
C PHE A 352 -11.70 6.65 -4.74
N CYS A 353 -11.99 5.41 -4.34
CA CYS A 353 -11.04 4.32 -4.50
C CYS A 353 -11.75 2.97 -4.65
N PRO A 354 -11.42 2.18 -5.67
CA PRO A 354 -11.88 0.80 -5.77
C PRO A 354 -11.40 -0.01 -4.56
N LEU A 355 -12.22 -0.96 -4.11
CA LEU A 355 -11.72 -2.06 -3.26
C LEU A 355 -10.65 -2.85 -4.04
N ASP A 356 -9.77 -3.53 -3.32
CA ASP A 356 -8.56 -4.20 -3.80
C ASP A 356 -7.45 -3.28 -4.32
N SER A 357 -7.61 -1.96 -4.18
CA SER A 357 -6.56 -1.02 -4.55
C SER A 357 -5.36 -1.14 -3.61
N ILE A 358 -4.17 -1.02 -4.21
CA ILE A 358 -2.90 -0.95 -3.49
C ILE A 358 -2.78 0.41 -2.82
N LEU A 359 -2.46 0.37 -1.54
CA LEU A 359 -2.18 1.51 -0.68
C LEU A 359 -0.70 1.51 -0.29
N ILE A 360 -0.06 2.67 -0.34
CA ILE A 360 1.32 2.85 0.13
C ILE A 360 1.36 3.97 1.16
N ALA A 361 1.79 3.64 2.38
CA ALA A 361 1.97 4.59 3.46
C ALA A 361 3.43 5.03 3.56
N SER A 362 3.64 6.34 3.67
CA SER A 362 4.97 6.96 3.62
C SER A 362 5.10 8.14 4.59
N LYS A 363 6.35 8.46 4.95
CA LYS A 363 6.72 9.65 5.70
C LYS A 363 7.50 10.59 4.79
N LEU A 364 6.77 11.36 4.00
CA LEU A 364 7.35 12.26 2.99
C LEU A 364 7.95 13.54 3.59
N ASP A 365 7.66 13.83 4.86
CA ASP A 365 8.24 14.96 5.61
C ASP A 365 9.67 14.70 6.08
N ILE A 366 10.16 13.46 5.95
CA ILE A 366 11.57 13.14 6.20
C ILE A 366 12.42 13.83 5.12
N ASP A 367 13.55 14.40 5.54
CA ASP A 367 14.50 15.04 4.65
C ASP A 367 14.80 14.17 3.41
N ILE A 368 14.74 14.80 2.24
CA ILE A 368 14.98 14.18 0.94
C ILE A 368 16.40 13.59 0.85
N ASN A 369 17.36 14.17 1.60
CA ASN A 369 18.75 13.72 1.65
C ASN A 369 18.99 12.64 2.71
N ALA A 370 17.97 12.28 3.50
CA ALA A 370 18.12 11.25 4.52
C ALA A 370 18.42 9.89 3.87
N ASN A 371 19.41 9.18 4.40
CA ASN A 371 19.78 7.85 3.95
C ASN A 371 18.85 6.76 4.54
N THR A 372 17.54 6.96 4.43
CA THR A 372 16.52 6.03 4.92
C THR A 372 15.36 5.95 3.96
N CYS A 373 14.74 4.77 3.88
CA CYS A 373 13.54 4.59 3.07
C CYS A 373 12.39 5.38 3.69
N ARG A 374 11.66 6.15 2.87
CA ARG A 374 10.50 6.94 3.33
C ARG A 374 9.19 6.15 3.25
N LEU A 375 9.18 5.01 2.57
CA LEU A 375 8.03 4.14 2.40
C LEU A 375 7.94 3.19 3.61
N ALA A 376 6.90 3.35 4.43
CA ALA A 376 6.78 2.66 5.72
C ALA A 376 6.19 1.25 5.58
N PHE A 377 5.06 1.16 4.89
CA PHE A 377 4.37 -0.09 4.64
C PHE A 377 3.45 0.05 3.42
N ASN A 378 3.07 -1.08 2.84
CA ASN A 378 2.04 -1.16 1.82
C ASN A 378 0.85 -1.95 2.35
N GLY A 379 -0.26 -1.91 1.62
CA GLY A 379 -1.40 -2.75 1.90
C GLY A 379 -2.40 -2.79 0.76
N THR A 380 -3.40 -3.64 0.92
CA THR A 380 -4.52 -3.76 -0.01
C THR A 380 -5.80 -3.42 0.74
N ILE A 381 -6.65 -2.58 0.14
CA ILE A 381 -7.94 -2.19 0.71
C ILE A 381 -8.92 -3.36 0.57
N GLU A 382 -9.32 -3.98 1.68
CA GLU A 382 -10.24 -5.13 1.65
C GLU A 382 -11.70 -4.71 1.83
N LYS A 383 -11.97 -3.76 2.74
CA LYS A 383 -13.35 -3.42 3.09
C LYS A 383 -13.50 -1.97 3.50
N GLN A 384 -14.52 -1.30 2.96
CA GLN A 384 -14.98 -0.01 3.46
C GLN A 384 -15.69 -0.18 4.81
N ILE A 385 -15.41 0.72 5.75
CA ILE A 385 -16.08 0.78 7.05
C ILE A 385 -16.81 2.12 7.14
N GLU A 386 -18.13 2.07 7.30
CA GLU A 386 -18.92 3.25 7.66
C GLU A 386 -18.65 3.63 9.12
N GLU A 387 -18.63 4.92 9.42
CA GLU A 387 -18.32 5.43 10.76
C GLU A 387 -19.25 4.84 11.84
N GLU A 388 -20.54 4.71 11.53
CA GLU A 388 -21.54 4.13 12.43
C GLU A 388 -21.29 2.65 12.77
N LYS A 389 -20.62 1.93 11.86
CA LYS A 389 -20.30 0.50 11.98
C LYS A 389 -18.96 0.26 12.67
N MET A 390 -18.18 1.30 12.98
CA MET A 390 -16.91 1.14 13.71
C MET A 390 -17.07 0.47 15.07
N LYS A 391 -18.17 0.73 15.77
CA LYS A 391 -18.48 0.11 17.08
C LYS A 391 -18.60 -1.42 17.00
N ASN A 392 -18.88 -1.97 15.82
CA ASN A 392 -19.01 -3.40 15.59
C ASN A 392 -17.65 -4.08 15.36
N LEU A 393 -16.57 -3.31 15.20
CA LEU A 393 -15.22 -3.86 15.03
C LEU A 393 -14.74 -4.50 16.33
N LYS A 394 -14.54 -5.81 16.30
CA LYS A 394 -14.06 -6.61 17.43
C LYS A 394 -12.55 -6.49 17.65
N ILE A 395 -12.03 -5.26 17.68
CA ILE A 395 -10.62 -4.97 17.94
C ILE A 395 -10.45 -4.63 19.42
N TYR A 396 -9.71 -5.45 20.16
CA TYR A 396 -9.57 -5.34 21.61
C TYR A 396 -8.12 -5.18 22.03
N LYS A 397 -7.91 -4.58 23.20
CA LYS A 397 -6.62 -4.61 23.91
C LYS A 397 -6.78 -5.34 25.23
N ILE A 398 -5.73 -6.06 25.60
CA ILE A 398 -5.66 -6.73 26.89
C ILE A 398 -5.24 -5.70 27.94
N LYS A 399 -6.01 -5.60 29.02
CA LYS A 399 -5.67 -4.83 30.21
C LYS A 399 -5.54 -5.77 31.39
N THR A 400 -4.36 -5.79 31.97
CA THR A 400 -4.10 -6.50 33.22
C THR A 400 -4.18 -5.51 34.37
N LYS A 401 -4.99 -5.85 35.37
CA LYS A 401 -5.04 -5.14 36.65
C LYS A 401 -4.59 -6.10 37.76
N ILE A 402 -3.87 -5.56 38.73
CA ILE A 402 -3.32 -6.33 39.84
C ILE A 402 -4.00 -5.89 41.13
N GLY A 403 -4.55 -6.85 41.88
CA GLY A 403 -5.04 -6.67 43.24
C GLY A 403 -4.15 -7.41 44.23
N ILE A 404 -4.41 -7.23 45.52
CA ILE A 404 -3.66 -7.90 46.59
C ILE A 404 -4.66 -8.61 47.51
N VAL A 405 -4.36 -9.84 47.89
CA VAL A 405 -5.10 -10.57 48.91
C VAL A 405 -4.88 -9.91 50.27
N ASP A 406 -5.94 -9.36 50.84
CA ASP A 406 -5.93 -8.67 52.14
C ASP A 406 -6.16 -9.64 53.30
N ARG A 407 -7.10 -10.59 53.13
CA ARG A 407 -7.47 -11.55 54.18
C ARG A 407 -8.13 -12.79 53.58
N VAL A 408 -7.87 -13.96 54.15
CA VAL A 408 -8.62 -15.19 53.86
C VAL A 408 -9.84 -15.27 54.78
N LEU A 409 -11.04 -15.43 54.21
CA LEU A 409 -12.28 -15.54 54.98
C LEU A 409 -12.62 -17.00 55.28
N THR A 410 -12.51 -17.85 54.26
CA THR A 410 -12.76 -19.30 54.30
C THR A 410 -11.74 -20.00 53.39
N ASN A 411 -11.73 -21.34 53.35
CA ASN A 411 -10.78 -22.12 52.54
C ASN A 411 -10.97 -21.94 51.02
N ASP A 412 -12.04 -21.27 50.60
CA ASP A 412 -12.43 -21.03 49.21
C ASP A 412 -12.71 -19.54 48.91
N THR A 413 -12.76 -18.67 49.91
CA THR A 413 -13.12 -17.25 49.72
C THR A 413 -12.10 -16.34 50.36
N LEU A 414 -11.64 -15.36 49.57
CA LEU A 414 -10.69 -14.35 50.00
C LEU A 414 -11.23 -12.94 49.83
N LEU A 415 -10.68 -12.04 50.62
CA LEU A 415 -10.90 -10.60 50.53
C LEU A 415 -9.69 -9.97 49.86
N ALA A 416 -9.94 -9.17 48.83
CA ALA A 416 -8.91 -8.51 48.04
C ALA A 416 -9.08 -6.99 48.05
N LYS A 417 -7.97 -6.29 47.84
CA LYS A 417 -7.88 -4.82 47.76
C LYS A 417 -7.02 -4.37 46.58
N ASN A 418 -6.92 -3.05 46.37
CA ASN A 418 -6.05 -2.40 45.37
C ASN A 418 -6.38 -2.70 43.89
N LEU A 419 -7.55 -3.25 43.58
CA LEU A 419 -8.02 -3.44 42.19
C LEU A 419 -9.05 -2.39 41.75
N PHE A 420 -9.88 -1.91 42.70
CA PHE A 420 -11.00 -1.02 42.47
C PHE A 420 -10.98 0.16 43.45
N ASN A 421 -11.42 1.33 42.97
CA ASN A 421 -11.62 2.51 43.79
C ASN A 421 -13.02 2.48 44.43
N LYS A 422 -13.23 3.26 45.50
CA LYS A 422 -14.52 3.33 46.21
C LYS A 422 -15.72 3.68 45.33
N GLU A 423 -15.50 4.48 44.28
CA GLU A 423 -16.53 4.94 43.33
C GLU A 423 -16.79 3.93 42.19
N THR A 424 -16.10 2.79 42.17
CA THR A 424 -16.23 1.81 41.08
C THR A 424 -17.56 1.08 41.19
N ASN A 425 -18.35 1.09 40.12
CA ASN A 425 -19.57 0.28 40.03
C ASN A 425 -19.22 -1.22 39.97
N MET A 426 -19.27 -1.90 41.11
CA MET A 426 -18.87 -3.31 41.24
C MET A 426 -19.77 -4.28 40.46
N ASN A 427 -21.01 -3.90 40.14
CA ASN A 427 -21.95 -4.76 39.42
C ASN A 427 -21.42 -5.17 38.04
N LEU A 428 -20.57 -4.34 37.41
CA LEU A 428 -19.94 -4.64 36.12
C LEU A 428 -18.87 -5.74 36.20
N PHE A 429 -18.39 -6.05 37.41
CA PHE A 429 -17.28 -6.97 37.67
C PHE A 429 -17.71 -8.25 38.39
N VAL A 430 -18.94 -8.31 38.91
CA VAL A 430 -19.48 -9.53 39.54
C VAL A 430 -19.46 -10.68 38.52
N ASN A 431 -19.11 -11.88 38.98
CA ASN A 431 -18.93 -13.11 38.21
C ASN A 431 -17.78 -13.11 37.20
N LYS A 432 -16.95 -12.06 37.15
CA LYS A 432 -15.74 -12.05 36.32
C LYS A 432 -14.63 -12.86 36.98
N LYS A 433 -13.83 -13.55 36.15
CA LYS A 433 -12.73 -14.43 36.54
C LYS A 433 -11.51 -13.63 36.97
N ILE A 434 -10.81 -14.08 38.00
CA ILE A 434 -9.54 -13.53 38.49
C ILE A 434 -8.64 -14.69 38.90
N SER A 435 -7.33 -14.56 38.73
CA SER A 435 -6.38 -15.65 39.00
C SER A 435 -5.36 -15.31 40.08
N LEU A 436 -4.94 -16.36 40.80
CA LEU A 436 -3.79 -16.33 41.70
C LEU A 436 -2.50 -16.72 40.97
N PRO A 437 -1.31 -16.43 41.52
CA PRO A 437 -0.02 -16.81 40.92
C PRO A 437 0.15 -18.33 40.81
N THR A 438 -0.56 -19.09 41.63
CA THR A 438 -0.65 -20.57 41.59
C THR A 438 -1.37 -21.10 40.36
N GLY A 439 -2.03 -20.24 39.57
CA GLY A 439 -2.87 -20.63 38.44
C GLY A 439 -4.33 -20.90 38.82
N SER A 440 -4.67 -20.94 40.11
CA SER A 440 -6.06 -21.08 40.58
C SER A 440 -6.93 -19.94 40.05
N GLN A 441 -8.13 -20.29 39.54
CA GLN A 441 -9.11 -19.33 39.04
C GLN A 441 -10.26 -19.15 40.05
N GLY A 442 -10.63 -17.91 40.29
CA GLY A 442 -11.76 -17.53 41.13
C GLY A 442 -12.68 -16.51 40.45
N THR A 443 -13.80 -16.20 41.08
CA THR A 443 -14.82 -15.28 40.59
C THR A 443 -15.07 -14.15 41.58
N ILE A 444 -15.22 -12.92 41.08
CA ILE A 444 -15.53 -11.74 41.90
C ILE A 444 -16.99 -11.82 42.35
N MET A 445 -17.24 -11.77 43.66
CA MET A 445 -18.61 -11.85 44.22
C MET A 445 -19.26 -10.46 44.44
N GLY A 446 -18.45 -9.41 44.61
CA GLY A 446 -18.95 -8.04 44.85
C GLY A 446 -18.13 -7.25 45.86
N SER A 447 -18.58 -6.03 46.16
CA SER A 447 -17.93 -5.13 47.13
C SER A 447 -18.00 -5.67 48.56
N PHE A 448 -17.00 -5.32 49.36
CA PHE A 448 -16.98 -5.54 50.80
C PHE A 448 -16.71 -4.21 51.52
N GLY A 449 -17.76 -3.65 52.13
CA GLY A 449 -17.69 -2.37 52.85
C GLY A 449 -17.44 -1.15 51.95
N LYS A 450 -17.00 -0.04 52.56
CA LYS A 450 -16.80 1.26 51.88
C LYS A 450 -15.35 1.52 51.45
N SER A 451 -14.46 0.52 51.52
CA SER A 451 -13.01 0.70 51.34
C SER A 451 -12.46 0.19 50.00
N GLY A 452 -13.30 -0.02 48.97
CA GLY A 452 -12.87 -0.57 47.67
C GLY A 452 -12.38 -2.02 47.72
N LYS A 453 -12.62 -2.71 48.85
CA LYS A 453 -12.33 -4.14 49.00
C LYS A 453 -13.43 -4.95 48.34
N PHE A 454 -13.10 -6.16 47.92
CA PHE A 454 -14.03 -7.05 47.23
C PHE A 454 -13.79 -8.50 47.60
N LYS A 455 -14.84 -9.31 47.53
CA LYS A 455 -14.77 -10.75 47.78
C LYS A 455 -14.50 -11.51 46.49
N VAL A 456 -13.69 -12.56 46.58
CA VAL A 456 -13.41 -13.48 45.48
C VAL A 456 -13.57 -14.91 45.97
N HIS A 457 -14.27 -15.72 45.20
CA HIS A 457 -14.51 -17.13 45.48
C HIS A 457 -13.72 -18.02 44.52
N PHE A 458 -13.01 -19.03 45.04
CA PHE A 458 -12.18 -19.99 44.30
C PHE A 458 -12.75 -21.40 44.52
N PRO A 459 -13.57 -21.92 43.58
CA PRO A 459 -14.27 -23.18 43.77
C PRO A 459 -13.32 -24.39 43.90
N SER A 460 -12.13 -24.32 43.29
CA SER A 460 -11.11 -25.37 43.37
C SER A 460 -10.05 -25.11 44.47
N GLY A 461 -10.29 -24.13 45.35
CA GLY A 461 -9.31 -23.69 46.34
C GLY A 461 -8.15 -22.88 45.75
N PHE A 462 -7.27 -22.39 46.63
CA PHE A 462 -6.25 -21.39 46.29
C PHE A 462 -4.97 -21.95 45.65
N GLY A 463 -4.79 -23.27 45.64
CA GLY A 463 -3.58 -23.91 45.09
C GLY A 463 -2.33 -23.73 45.96
N TYR A 464 -2.49 -23.33 47.23
CA TYR A 464 -1.41 -23.24 48.22
C TYR A 464 -1.49 -24.43 49.20
N PRO A 465 -0.35 -24.96 49.68
CA PRO A 465 -0.32 -26.01 50.69
C PRO A 465 -1.02 -25.62 52.00
N ASP A 466 -0.83 -24.36 52.45
CA ASP A 466 -1.60 -23.77 53.54
C ASP A 466 -2.60 -22.74 52.97
N PRO A 467 -3.91 -23.02 52.99
CA PRO A 467 -4.93 -22.11 52.47
C PRO A 467 -5.15 -20.86 53.33
N LYS A 468 -4.67 -20.82 54.58
CA LYS A 468 -4.87 -19.66 55.49
C LYS A 468 -3.77 -18.61 55.35
N THR A 469 -2.51 -19.04 55.25
CA THR A 469 -1.36 -18.12 55.18
C THR A 469 -0.77 -17.98 53.78
N GLY A 470 -0.82 -19.03 52.96
CA GLY A 470 -0.21 -19.07 51.63
C GLY A 470 -0.71 -17.97 50.68
N PRO A 471 -2.03 -17.75 50.55
CA PRO A 471 -2.57 -16.71 49.66
C PRO A 471 -2.38 -15.28 50.19
N LEU A 472 -2.01 -15.08 51.46
CA LEU A 472 -2.00 -13.76 52.07
C LEU A 472 -0.92 -12.86 51.43
N ASN A 473 -1.27 -11.59 51.16
CA ASN A 473 -0.41 -10.61 50.46
C ASN A 473 0.00 -11.02 49.03
N GLN A 474 -0.56 -12.08 48.47
CA GLN A 474 -0.30 -12.49 47.10
C GLN A 474 -1.05 -11.60 46.09
N ASN A 475 -0.49 -11.49 44.90
CA ASN A 475 -1.07 -10.72 43.81
C ASN A 475 -2.22 -11.49 43.14
N LEU A 476 -3.32 -10.79 42.88
CA LEU A 476 -4.43 -11.28 42.07
C LEU A 476 -4.36 -10.63 40.70
N THR A 477 -4.41 -11.43 39.65
CA THR A 477 -4.37 -10.94 38.28
C THR A 477 -5.77 -10.93 37.69
N PHE A 478 -6.24 -9.74 37.32
CA PHE A 478 -7.51 -9.56 36.62
C PHE A 478 -7.25 -9.11 35.19
N ILE A 479 -7.50 -10.00 34.23
CA ILE A 479 -7.30 -9.74 32.80
C ILE A 479 -8.64 -9.39 32.17
N ILE A 480 -8.64 -8.30 31.39
CA ILE A 480 -9.83 -7.76 30.72
C ILE A 480 -9.50 -7.55 29.25
N LYS A 481 -10.42 -7.98 28.36
CA LYS A 481 -10.48 -7.52 26.98
C LYS A 481 -11.28 -6.23 26.91
N LYS A 482 -10.64 -5.16 26.44
CA LYS A 482 -11.30 -3.87 26.19
C LYS A 482 -11.34 -3.60 24.70
N TYR A 483 -12.53 -3.59 24.11
CA TYR A 483 -12.74 -3.15 22.74
C TYR A 483 -12.43 -1.67 22.57
N ILE A 484 -11.77 -1.32 21.48
CA ILE A 484 -11.25 0.04 21.25
C ILE A 484 -12.33 1.00 20.79
N PHE A 485 -13.28 0.49 19.99
CA PHE A 485 -14.39 1.25 19.43
C PHE A 485 -15.69 1.11 20.24
N ASP A 486 -15.67 0.34 21.33
CA ASP A 486 -16.79 0.22 22.26
C ASP A 486 -16.88 1.48 23.16
N LYS A 487 -17.94 2.27 22.94
CA LYS A 487 -18.23 3.48 23.72
C LYS A 487 -18.82 3.16 25.10
N GLU A 488 -19.46 2.00 25.26
CA GLU A 488 -20.13 1.57 26.50
C GLU A 488 -19.14 1.03 27.55
N LYS A 489 -17.87 0.83 27.14
CA LYS A 489 -16.76 0.34 28.00
C LYS A 489 -17.11 -0.99 28.68
N THR A 490 -17.77 -1.87 27.94
CA THR A 490 -18.18 -3.19 28.41
C THR A 490 -16.95 -4.04 28.73
N ILE A 491 -17.07 -4.86 29.77
CA ILE A 491 -15.96 -5.65 30.31
C ILE A 491 -16.06 -7.09 29.78
N HIS A 492 -15.17 -7.42 28.85
CA HIS A 492 -15.06 -8.76 28.29
C HIS A 492 -13.84 -9.49 28.88
N GLN A 493 -13.88 -10.81 28.92
CA GLN A 493 -12.77 -11.66 29.39
C GLN A 493 -12.50 -12.75 28.38
#